data_AF-A0A6P0P797-F1
#
_entry.id   AF-A0A6P0P797-F1
#
_cell.length_a   1.000
_cell.length_b   1.000
_cell.length_c   1.000
_cell.angle_alpha   90.00
_cell.angle_beta   90.00
_cell.angle_gamma   90.00
#
_symmetry.space_group_name_H-M   'P 1'
#
loop_
_entity.id
_entity.type
_entity.pdbx_description
1 polymer ?
#
loop_
_entity_poly.entity_id
_entity_poly.type
_entity_poly.pdbx_seq_one_letter_code
_entity_poly.pdbx_strand_id
1 'polypeptide(L)'
;MREILAQSLTNPWSGIEKIDGVCGGNACIAGTHIPVWVLVNARRLGVSESELLQDYPSLQASSLVNAWAYAEVYSQEIELAIRENEEI
;
A
#
# COMPACT_ATOMS: atom_id res chain seq x y z
N MET A 1 0.53 -31.26 1.72
CA MET A 1 1.08 -30.47 0.60
C MET A 1 0.20 -29.23 0.51
N ARG A 2 0.66 -28.05 0.94
CA ARG A 2 -0.18 -26.84 1.01
C ARG A 2 -0.25 -26.23 -0.39
N GLU A 3 -1.46 -26.21 -0.94
CA GLU A 3 -1.79 -25.61 -2.22
C GLU A 3 -1.78 -24.07 -2.07
N ILE A 4 -0.75 -23.42 -2.60
CA ILE A 4 -0.71 -21.97 -2.72
C ILE A 4 -0.10 -21.67 -4.09
N LEU A 5 -0.91 -21.21 -5.05
CA LEU A 5 -0.59 -20.26 -6.13
C LEU A 5 -1.66 -20.35 -7.22
N ALA A 6 -2.86 -19.82 -6.98
CA ALA A 6 -3.87 -19.71 -8.03
C ALA A 6 -4.68 -18.41 -7.96
N GLN A 7 -4.08 -17.31 -7.48
CA GLN A 7 -4.72 -15.98 -7.54
C GLN A 7 -3.82 -14.89 -8.15
N SER A 8 -2.66 -15.26 -8.71
CA SER A 8 -1.67 -14.32 -9.24
C SER A 8 -1.82 -14.07 -10.74
N LEU A 9 -3.03 -13.90 -11.28
CA LEU A 9 -3.17 -13.62 -12.73
C LEU A 9 -4.40 -12.77 -13.05
N THR A 10 -4.52 -11.59 -12.43
CA THR A 10 -5.16 -10.38 -13.03
C THR A 10 -5.17 -9.28 -11.99
N ASN A 11 -4.02 -8.64 -11.71
CA ASN A 11 -4.04 -7.34 -11.05
C ASN A 11 -3.59 -6.29 -12.09
N PRO A 12 -4.46 -5.38 -12.54
CA PRO A 12 -4.10 -4.33 -13.50
C PRO A 12 -3.09 -3.32 -12.93
N TRP A 13 -2.83 -3.38 -11.61
CA TRP A 13 -1.88 -2.55 -10.90
C TRP A 13 -0.52 -3.23 -10.85
N SER A 14 0.34 -2.94 -11.84
CA SER A 14 1.75 -3.36 -11.78
C SER A 14 2.43 -2.71 -10.59
N GLY A 15 2.78 -3.50 -9.57
CA GLY A 15 3.49 -3.01 -8.39
C GLY A 15 2.66 -2.84 -7.12
N ILE A 16 1.40 -3.29 -7.09
CA ILE A 16 0.60 -3.37 -5.86
C ILE A 16 0.11 -4.80 -5.69
N GLU A 17 0.39 -5.39 -4.53
CA GLU A 17 -0.08 -6.71 -4.14
C GLU A 17 -1.15 -6.54 -3.07
N LYS A 18 -2.36 -7.00 -3.39
CA LYS A 18 -3.45 -7.10 -2.41
C LYS A 18 -3.47 -8.55 -1.92
N ILE A 19 -3.02 -8.76 -0.69
CA ILE A 19 -3.01 -10.08 -0.06
C ILE A 19 -4.15 -10.13 0.95
N ASP A 20 -5.16 -10.93 0.63
CA ASP A 20 -6.31 -11.17 1.50
C ASP A 20 -5.82 -11.75 2.85
N GLY A 21 -6.10 -11.05 3.95
CA GLY A 21 -5.66 -11.42 5.29
C GLY A 21 -4.31 -10.85 5.77
N VAL A 22 -3.56 -10.10 4.96
CA VAL A 22 -2.37 -9.35 5.40
C VAL A 22 -2.72 -7.87 5.50
N CYS A 23 -2.34 -7.21 6.61
CA CYS A 23 -2.77 -5.85 6.96
C CYS A 23 -4.30 -5.65 6.89
N GLY A 24 -5.10 -6.68 7.22
CA GLY A 24 -6.57 -6.60 7.17
C GLY A 24 -7.20 -6.70 5.79
N GLY A 25 -6.43 -7.08 4.75
CA GLY A 25 -6.88 -7.09 3.34
C GLY A 25 -6.52 -5.82 2.57
N ASN A 26 -5.67 -4.97 3.17
CA ASN A 26 -5.23 -3.72 2.58
C ASN A 26 -4.21 -3.92 1.44
N ALA A 27 -4.21 -2.98 0.49
CA ALA A 27 -3.24 -2.95 -0.59
C ALA A 27 -1.82 -2.63 -0.08
N CYS A 28 -0.86 -3.50 -0.42
CA CYS A 28 0.56 -3.31 -0.11
C CYS A 28 1.35 -3.06 -1.40
N ILE A 29 2.42 -2.29 -1.28
CA ILE A 29 3.32 -2.05 -2.42
C ILE A 29 4.10 -3.32 -2.73
N ALA A 30 4.01 -3.82 -3.96
CA ALA A 30 4.67 -5.07 -4.37
C ALA A 30 6.18 -5.02 -4.12
N GLY A 31 6.71 -6.12 -3.57
CA GLY A 31 8.12 -6.19 -3.14
C GLY A 31 8.42 -5.49 -1.82
N THR A 32 7.43 -4.86 -1.18
CA THR A 32 7.56 -4.32 0.18
C THR A 32 6.35 -4.73 1.02
N HIS A 33 6.54 -4.90 2.33
CA HIS A 33 5.40 -5.09 3.25
C HIS A 33 4.84 -3.73 3.73
N ILE A 34 4.92 -2.69 2.88
CA ILE A 34 4.48 -1.34 3.22
C ILE A 34 3.05 -1.15 2.67
N PRO A 35 2.06 -0.91 3.53
CA PRO A 35 0.70 -0.63 3.10
C PRO A 35 0.58 0.72 2.40
N VAL A 36 -0.27 0.82 1.38
CA VAL A 36 -0.55 2.08 0.68
C VAL A 36 -1.09 3.14 1.63
N TRP A 37 -1.92 2.74 2.61
CA TRP A 37 -2.50 3.67 3.59
C TRP A 37 -1.43 4.34 4.47
N VAL A 38 -0.30 3.68 4.74
CA VAL A 38 0.81 4.25 5.53
C VAL A 38 1.42 5.43 4.78
N LEU A 39 1.65 5.27 3.47
CA LEU A 39 2.20 6.33 2.61
C LEU A 39 1.23 7.52 2.56
N VAL A 40 -0.06 7.24 2.39
CA VAL A 40 -1.10 8.27 2.37
C VAL A 40 -1.23 8.98 3.70
N ASN A 41 -1.13 8.26 4.82
CA ASN A 41 -1.15 8.86 6.15
C ASN A 41 0.09 9.73 6.40
N ALA A 42 1.28 9.25 6.05
CA ALA A 42 2.51 10.03 6.17
C ALA A 42 2.44 11.34 5.38
N ARG A 43 1.89 11.30 4.15
CA ARG A 43 1.65 12.51 3.36
C ARG A 43 0.62 13.44 4.02
N ARG A 44 -0.44 12.92 4.66
CA ARG A 44 -1.40 13.71 5.46
C ARG A 44 -0.73 14.38 6.65
N LEU A 45 0.24 13.71 7.28
CA LEU A 45 1.05 14.26 8.38
C LEU A 45 2.10 15.29 7.92
N GLY A 46 2.24 15.52 6.61
CA GLY A 46 3.18 16.49 6.04
C GLY A 46 4.55 15.91 5.69
N VAL A 47 4.72 14.59 5.74
CA VAL A 47 5.95 13.92 5.32
C VAL A 47 6.09 13.99 3.80
N SER A 48 7.27 14.41 3.33
CA SER A 48 7.56 14.52 1.89
C SER A 48 7.90 13.15 1.29
N GLU A 49 7.68 12.98 -0.01
CA GLU A 49 8.05 11.74 -0.73
C GLU A 49 9.54 11.41 -0.61
N SER A 50 10.40 12.43 -0.57
CA SER A 50 11.83 12.27 -0.35
C SER A 50 12.16 11.71 1.03
N GLU A 51 11.42 12.12 2.07
CA GLU A 51 11.58 11.60 3.42
C GLU A 51 11.09 10.15 3.49
N LEU A 52 9.95 9.85 2.86
CA LEU A 52 9.46 8.47 2.73
C LEU A 52 10.47 7.54 2.04
N LEU A 53 11.14 8.01 0.98
CA LEU A 53 12.18 7.23 0.30
C LEU A 53 13.47 7.11 1.14
N GLN A 54 13.74 8.06 2.05
CA GLN A 54 14.85 7.96 2.99
C GLN A 54 14.55 6.98 4.13
N ASP A 55 13.33 7.03 4.69
CA ASP A 55 12.86 6.15 5.76
C ASP A 55 12.68 4.71 5.26
N TYR A 56 12.26 4.56 4.01
CA TYR A 56 12.07 3.27 3.35
C TYR A 56 12.96 3.16 2.10
N PRO A 57 14.26 2.85 2.24
CA PRO A 57 15.18 2.74 1.11
C PRO A 57 14.86 1.55 0.17
N SER A 58 14.00 0.62 0.60
CA SER A 58 13.45 -0.45 -0.25
C SER A 58 12.27 0.01 -1.11
N LEU A 59 11.70 1.19 -0.83
CA LEU A 59 10.61 1.78 -1.59
C LEU A 59 11.17 2.46 -2.85
N GLN A 60 10.51 2.24 -3.99
CA GLN A 60 10.86 2.89 -5.24
C GLN A 60 9.93 4.07 -5.50
N ALA A 61 10.44 5.11 -6.16
CA ALA A 61 9.63 6.27 -6.56
C ALA A 61 8.47 5.87 -7.48
N SER A 62 8.67 4.88 -8.36
CA SER A 62 7.59 4.32 -9.19
C SER A 62 6.48 3.68 -8.35
N SER A 63 6.83 3.08 -7.22
CA SER A 63 5.86 2.49 -6.31
C SER A 63 5.02 3.54 -5.60
N LEU A 64 5.59 4.71 -5.28
CA LEU A 64 4.83 5.85 -4.74
C LEU A 64 3.75 6.29 -5.73
N VAL A 65 4.10 6.48 -7.00
CA VAL A 65 3.14 6.86 -8.06
C VAL A 65 1.98 5.86 -8.14
N ASN A 66 2.29 4.55 -8.10
CA ASN A 66 1.26 3.52 -8.09
C ASN A 66 0.41 3.59 -6.81
N ALA A 67 1.03 3.80 -5.64
CA ALA A 67 0.34 3.97 -4.36
C ALA A 67 -0.70 5.09 -4.44
N TRP A 68 -0.29 6.24 -4.98
CA TRP A 68 -1.16 7.40 -5.15
C TRP A 68 -2.31 7.13 -6.11
N ALA A 69 -2.03 6.52 -7.26
CA ALA A 69 -3.05 6.16 -8.24
C ALA A 69 -4.08 5.17 -7.64
N TYR A 70 -3.63 4.20 -6.84
CA TYR A 70 -4.53 3.30 -6.13
C TYR A 70 -5.33 4.04 -5.05
N ALA A 71 -4.69 4.92 -4.28
CA ALA A 71 -5.35 5.70 -3.24
C ALA A 71 -6.38 6.70 -3.80
N GLU A 72 -6.21 7.20 -5.02
CA GLU A 72 -7.23 8.03 -5.67
C GLU A 72 -8.46 7.21 -6.06
N VAL A 73 -8.26 6.02 -6.64
CA VAL A 73 -9.35 5.12 -7.05
C VAL A 73 -10.07 4.51 -5.85
N TYR A 74 -9.33 4.15 -4.80
CA TYR A 74 -9.82 3.48 -3.60
C TYR A 74 -9.68 4.36 -2.35
N SER A 75 -9.92 5.66 -2.50
CA SER A 75 -9.77 6.66 -1.42
C SER A 75 -10.57 6.32 -0.17
N GLN A 76 -11.78 5.78 -0.33
CA GLN A 76 -12.63 5.37 0.78
C GLN A 76 -12.08 4.16 1.54
N GLU A 77 -11.51 3.17 0.84
CA GLU A 77 -10.85 2.00 1.45
C GLU A 77 -9.63 2.45 2.26
N ILE A 78 -8.82 3.31 1.66
CA ILE A 78 -7.62 3.85 2.32
C ILE A 78 -7.98 4.71 3.54
N GLU A 79 -8.98 5.57 3.44
CA GLU A 79 -9.40 6.39 4.58
C GLU A 79 -9.94 5.55 5.74
N LEU A 80 -10.71 4.50 5.44
CA LEU A 80 -11.18 3.55 6.45
C LEU A 80 -10.00 2.87 7.14
N ALA A 81 -9.02 2.38 6.37
CA ALA A 81 -7.82 1.74 6.91
C ALA A 81 -6.98 2.69 7.78
N ILE A 82 -6.85 3.96 7.39
CA ILE A 82 -6.19 4.98 8.22
C ILE A 82 -6.95 5.15 9.54
N ARG A 83 -8.27 5.34 9.48
CA ARG A 83 -9.10 5.53 10.68
C ARG A 83 -9.03 4.34 11.64
N GLU A 84 -9.19 3.13 11.13
CA GLU A 84 -9.12 1.90 11.94
C GLU A 84 -7.76 1.73 12.63
N ASN A 85 -6.68 2.22 12.00
CA ASN A 85 -5.33 2.14 12.56
C ASN A 85 -4.95 3.37 13.42
N GLU A 86 -5.63 4.50 13.30
CA GLU A 86 -5.45 5.67 14.18
C GLU A 86 -6.16 5.49 15.54
N GLU A 87 -7.15 4.60 15.65
CA GLU A 87 -7.91 4.34 16.89
C GLU A 87 -7.28 3.29 17.84
N ILE A 88 -5.98 2.97 17.69
CA ILE A 88 -5.23 2.02 18.56
C ILE A 88 -4.37 2.75 19.60
#